data_AF-A0A851DHE6-F1
#
_entry.id   AF-A0A851DHE6-F1
#
_cell.length_a   1.000
_cell.length_b   1.000
_cell.length_c   1.000
_cell.angle_alpha   90.00
_cell.angle_beta   90.00
_cell.angle_gamma   90.00
#
_symmetry.space_group_name_H-M   'P 1'
#
loop_
_entity.id
_entity.type
_entity.pdbx_description
1 polymer ?
#
loop_
_entity_poly.entity_id
_entity_poly.type
_entity_poly.pdbx_seq_one_letter_code
_entity_poly.pdbx_strand_id
1 'polypeptide(L)'
;MDPEALKKYSALHPKPAGLTLQYGTAGFRTKAEQLDHVMFRMGLLAVLRSKAMLSTIGIMVTASHNPEEDNGVKLIDPLGEMLHPSWEEYATQLANAEEHELQKIINEICQKAAVNQHTDASVFIGRDTRPSSEKLAQSAIDGISVLGGQYHDYGLVTTPQLHYMVCCQNTQGQYGKATLEGYYEKLSKAFTELIKQSPSSGESQRHLKIDCANGIGALKLSEMEPYLPKEVLIHLYNDGTKEKLNHLCGADFVKVHQKPPRGLDMKPNERCCSFDGDADRIVYYYEDATGHFHLIDGDKIATLISIFLKELLAKVGQALKMAVVQTAYANGSSTRYLEETLKV
;
A
#
# COMPACT_ATOMS: atom_id res chain seq x y z
N MET A 1 19.07 -16.56 19.98
CA MET A 1 19.69 -16.01 18.76
C MET A 1 21.07 -16.62 18.62
N ASP A 2 21.46 -17.07 17.43
CA ASP A 2 22.81 -17.56 17.14
C ASP A 2 23.67 -16.40 16.58
N PRO A 3 24.66 -15.88 17.33
CA PRO A 3 25.50 -14.77 16.88
C PRO A 3 26.33 -15.09 15.64
N GLU A 4 26.76 -16.34 15.47
CA GLU A 4 27.57 -16.75 14.33
C GLU A 4 26.71 -16.82 13.06
N ALA A 5 25.46 -17.28 13.18
CA ALA A 5 24.50 -17.22 12.09
C ALA A 5 24.21 -15.77 11.68
N LEU A 6 23.97 -14.87 12.64
CA LEU A 6 23.72 -13.45 12.35
C LEU A 6 24.88 -12.82 11.56
N LYS A 7 26.12 -13.01 12.02
CA LYS A 7 27.32 -12.50 11.36
C LYS A 7 27.51 -13.08 9.96
N LYS A 8 27.29 -14.40 9.81
CA LYS A 8 27.43 -15.09 8.52
C LYS A 8 26.44 -14.56 7.48
N TYR A 9 25.18 -14.40 7.84
CA TYR A 9 24.14 -13.94 6.91
C TYR A 9 24.24 -12.43 6.65
N SER A 10 24.56 -11.62 7.66
CA SER A 10 24.75 -10.18 7.46
C SER A 10 25.92 -9.89 6.51
N ALA A 11 26.97 -10.71 6.51
CA ALA A 11 28.06 -10.63 5.52
C ALA A 11 27.62 -10.88 4.06
N LEU A 12 26.47 -11.54 3.82
CA LEU A 12 25.87 -11.68 2.49
C LEU A 12 25.12 -10.42 2.04
N HIS A 13 24.81 -9.53 2.99
CA HIS A 13 24.07 -8.29 2.78
C HIS A 13 24.87 -7.07 3.27
N PRO A 14 26.05 -6.80 2.68
CA PRO A 14 26.94 -5.77 3.19
C PRO A 14 26.32 -4.36 3.06
N LYS A 15 26.44 -3.58 4.12
CA LYS A 15 26.07 -2.15 4.10
C LYS A 15 27.04 -1.37 3.18
N PRO A 16 26.55 -0.59 2.21
CA PRO A 16 27.39 0.32 1.43
C PRO A 16 28.09 1.36 2.31
N ALA A 17 29.38 1.58 2.09
CA ALA A 17 30.18 2.52 2.87
C ALA A 17 29.62 3.95 2.77
N GLY A 18 29.46 4.62 3.93
CA GLY A 18 28.98 5.99 4.02
C GLY A 18 27.48 6.18 3.77
N LEU A 19 26.72 5.12 3.46
CA LEU A 19 25.29 5.20 3.28
C LEU A 19 24.59 5.38 4.64
N THR A 20 23.75 6.41 4.73
CA THR A 20 22.87 6.66 5.87
C THR A 20 21.46 6.89 5.34
N LEU A 21 20.49 6.19 5.93
CA LEU A 21 19.08 6.25 5.53
C LEU A 21 18.21 6.50 6.76
N GLN A 22 17.09 7.21 6.57
CA GLN A 22 16.10 7.42 7.63
C GLN A 22 14.82 6.66 7.29
N TYR A 23 14.21 6.02 8.29
CA TYR A 23 12.87 5.47 8.13
C TYR A 23 11.88 6.64 8.10
N GLY A 24 11.25 6.87 6.93
CA GLY A 24 10.27 7.92 6.76
C GLY A 24 8.84 7.42 6.96
N THR A 25 7.87 8.29 6.67
CA THR A 25 6.42 7.98 6.76
C THR A 25 5.97 6.78 5.94
N ALA A 26 6.75 6.40 4.92
CA ALA A 26 6.50 5.26 4.05
C ALA A 26 7.68 4.27 4.04
N GLY A 27 8.40 4.20 5.16
CA GLY A 27 9.56 3.35 5.36
C GLY A 27 10.83 3.82 4.65
N PHE A 28 11.72 2.88 4.33
CA PHE A 28 12.92 3.18 3.57
C PHE A 28 12.63 3.16 2.08
N ARG A 29 13.11 4.18 1.36
CA ARG A 29 13.01 4.29 -0.10
C ARG A 29 14.28 4.93 -0.66
N THR A 30 14.91 4.27 -1.64
CA THR A 30 16.06 4.78 -2.39
C THR A 30 16.27 3.88 -3.63
N LYS A 31 17.37 4.07 -4.36
CA LYS A 31 17.78 3.18 -5.45
C LYS A 31 17.87 1.73 -4.97
N ALA A 32 17.31 0.81 -5.75
CA ALA A 32 17.19 -0.59 -5.35
C ALA A 32 18.53 -1.25 -5.00
N GLU A 33 19.60 -0.87 -5.68
CA GLU A 33 20.96 -1.37 -5.44
C GLU A 33 21.52 -1.07 -4.03
N GLN A 34 20.93 -0.10 -3.33
CA GLN A 34 21.35 0.32 -1.99
C GLN A 34 20.54 -0.35 -0.87
N LEU A 35 19.49 -1.11 -1.20
CA LEU A 35 18.50 -1.58 -0.24
C LEU A 35 18.73 -2.98 0.31
N ASP A 36 19.66 -3.75 -0.24
CA ASP A 36 19.86 -5.16 0.14
C ASP A 36 20.06 -5.37 1.66
N HIS A 37 21.04 -4.66 2.24
CA HIS A 37 21.28 -4.67 3.69
C HIS A 37 20.09 -4.15 4.51
N VAL A 38 19.36 -3.15 3.99
CA VAL A 38 18.18 -2.58 4.66
C VAL A 38 17.09 -3.63 4.75
N MET A 39 16.81 -4.35 3.66
CA MET A 39 15.80 -5.41 3.61
C MET A 39 16.10 -6.51 4.62
N PHE A 40 17.34 -7.00 4.63
CA PHE A 40 17.81 -7.97 5.61
C PHE A 40 17.54 -7.50 7.05
N ARG A 41 17.92 -6.25 7.36
CA ARG A 41 17.75 -5.67 8.70
C ARG A 41 16.28 -5.40 9.05
N MET A 42 15.43 -5.10 8.07
CA MET A 42 13.99 -5.00 8.28
C MET A 42 13.34 -6.36 8.52
N GLY A 43 13.87 -7.44 7.93
CA GLY A 43 13.53 -8.82 8.29
C GLY A 43 13.81 -9.12 9.75
N LEU A 44 15.00 -8.73 10.25
CA LEU A 44 15.35 -8.84 11.67
C LEU A 44 14.36 -8.06 12.55
N LEU A 45 14.09 -6.80 12.21
CA LEU A 45 13.20 -5.94 12.99
C LEU A 45 11.76 -6.46 13.02
N ALA A 46 11.25 -6.97 11.90
CA ALA A 46 9.91 -7.54 11.83
C ALA A 46 9.73 -8.73 12.78
N VAL A 47 10.76 -9.56 12.93
CA VAL A 47 10.77 -10.64 13.93
C VAL A 47 10.72 -10.08 15.35
N LEU A 48 11.54 -9.08 15.67
CA LEU A 48 11.51 -8.45 17.01
C LEU A 48 10.15 -7.81 17.30
N ARG A 49 9.55 -7.14 16.31
CA ARG A 49 8.23 -6.52 16.40
C ARG A 49 7.13 -7.56 16.63
N SER A 50 7.16 -8.66 15.87
CA SER A 50 6.21 -9.76 16.00
C SER A 50 6.27 -10.37 17.40
N LYS A 51 7.48 -10.63 17.94
CA LYS A 51 7.66 -11.13 19.31
C LYS A 51 7.18 -10.14 20.38
N ALA A 52 7.40 -8.84 20.18
CA ALA A 52 6.96 -7.80 21.11
C ALA A 52 5.42 -7.69 21.17
N MET A 53 4.75 -7.88 20.03
CA MET A 53 3.30 -7.72 19.92
C MET A 53 2.52 -9.03 20.02
N LEU A 54 3.20 -10.17 20.09
CA LEU A 54 2.60 -11.51 20.03
C LEU A 54 1.66 -11.66 18.82
N SER A 55 2.05 -11.09 17.68
CA SER A 55 1.19 -10.89 16.51
C SER A 55 1.97 -11.04 15.20
N THR A 56 1.28 -11.32 14.11
CA THR A 56 1.84 -11.32 12.75
C THR A 56 2.14 -9.88 12.29
N ILE A 57 3.32 -9.66 11.73
CA ILE A 57 3.77 -8.36 11.18
C ILE A 57 3.94 -8.48 9.66
N GLY A 58 3.63 -7.43 8.91
CA GLY A 58 3.83 -7.40 7.46
C GLY A 58 5.12 -6.70 7.03
N ILE A 59 5.69 -7.15 5.92
CA ILE A 59 6.76 -6.46 5.17
C ILE A 59 6.28 -6.28 3.72
N MET A 60 6.06 -5.03 3.32
CA MET A 60 5.73 -4.70 1.92
C MET A 60 6.97 -4.17 1.20
N VAL A 61 7.39 -4.84 0.14
CA VAL A 61 8.50 -4.42 -0.75
C VAL A 61 7.93 -3.62 -1.92
N THR A 62 8.07 -2.30 -1.87
CA THR A 62 7.61 -1.37 -2.90
C THR A 62 8.16 0.04 -2.68
N ALA A 63 8.29 0.80 -3.77
CA ALA A 63 8.41 2.26 -3.72
C ALA A 63 7.22 3.02 -4.32
N SER A 64 6.04 2.40 -4.47
CA SER A 64 4.80 3.09 -4.85
C SER A 64 4.99 3.89 -6.17
N HIS A 65 4.72 5.20 -6.17
CA HIS A 65 4.86 6.13 -7.30
C HIS A 65 6.31 6.41 -7.77
N ASN A 66 7.36 5.98 -7.06
CA ASN A 66 8.74 6.25 -7.45
C ASN A 66 9.11 5.63 -8.83
N PRO A 67 10.15 6.13 -9.52
CA PRO A 67 10.71 5.51 -10.72
C PRO A 67 11.10 4.03 -10.52
N GLU A 68 11.06 3.21 -11.57
CA GLU A 68 11.28 1.75 -11.56
C GLU A 68 12.57 1.30 -10.88
N GLU A 69 13.66 2.07 -11.02
CA GLU A 69 14.96 1.73 -10.45
C GLU A 69 15.07 1.94 -8.93
N ASP A 70 14.11 2.66 -8.33
CA ASP A 70 13.97 2.75 -6.88
C ASP A 70 13.27 1.50 -6.33
N ASN A 71 13.40 1.25 -5.04
CA ASN A 71 12.51 0.34 -4.32
C ASN A 71 12.39 0.81 -2.85
N GLY A 72 11.72 0.04 -2.02
CA GLY A 72 11.54 0.40 -0.62
C GLY A 72 10.88 -0.69 0.19
N VAL A 73 10.83 -0.47 1.50
CA VAL A 73 10.22 -1.39 2.45
C VAL A 73 9.39 -0.65 3.48
N LYS A 74 8.13 -1.08 3.64
CA LYS A 74 7.22 -0.65 4.70
C LYS A 74 6.99 -1.83 5.65
N LEU A 75 6.95 -1.56 6.96
CA LEU A 75 6.51 -2.53 7.95
C LEU A 75 5.05 -2.25 8.33
N ILE A 76 4.28 -3.31 8.54
CA ILE A 76 2.84 -3.26 8.79
C ILE A 76 2.56 -3.91 10.14
N ASP A 77 1.95 -3.14 11.04
CA ASP A 77 1.57 -3.59 12.37
C ASP A 77 0.24 -4.38 12.36
N PRO A 78 -0.13 -5.02 13.50
CA PRO A 78 -1.08 -6.13 13.49
C PRO A 78 -2.48 -5.85 12.96
N LEU A 79 -3.01 -4.64 13.09
CA LEU A 79 -4.33 -4.26 12.59
C LEU A 79 -4.28 -3.75 11.13
N GLY A 80 -3.15 -3.92 10.45
CA GLY A 80 -2.93 -3.41 9.10
C GLY A 80 -2.58 -1.92 9.08
N GLU A 81 -2.16 -1.34 10.21
CA GLU A 81 -1.63 0.00 10.31
C GLU A 81 -0.14 0.05 9.94
N MET A 82 0.38 1.24 9.67
CA MET A 82 1.83 1.44 9.50
C MET A 82 2.55 1.15 10.81
N LEU A 83 3.84 0.78 10.72
CA LEU A 83 4.71 0.62 11.88
C LEU A 83 4.55 1.78 12.88
N HIS A 84 4.36 1.43 14.15
CA HIS A 84 4.24 2.43 15.21
C HIS A 84 5.45 3.39 15.21
N PRO A 85 5.23 4.73 15.30
CA PRO A 85 6.30 5.73 15.17
C PRO A 85 7.51 5.50 16.10
N SER A 86 7.28 4.99 17.32
CA SER A 86 8.36 4.70 18.27
C SER A 86 9.31 3.58 17.82
N TRP A 87 8.95 2.80 16.79
CA TRP A 87 9.79 1.75 16.21
C TRP A 87 10.52 2.19 14.93
N GLU A 88 10.17 3.34 14.35
CA GLU A 88 10.88 3.93 13.21
C GLU A 88 12.33 4.27 13.58
N GLU A 89 12.57 4.65 14.83
CA GLU A 89 13.92 4.89 15.35
C GLU A 89 14.74 3.59 15.39
N TYR A 90 14.15 2.46 15.82
CA TYR A 90 14.81 1.16 15.79
C TYR A 90 15.10 0.69 14.37
N ALA A 91 14.18 0.96 13.43
CA ALA A 91 14.40 0.69 12.01
C ALA A 91 15.58 1.49 11.47
N THR A 92 15.63 2.78 11.78
CA THR A 92 16.73 3.69 11.41
C THR A 92 18.05 3.25 12.02
N GLN A 93 18.07 2.91 13.31
CA GLN A 93 19.28 2.43 13.99
C GLN A 93 19.81 1.14 13.37
N LEU A 94 18.94 0.14 13.14
CA LEU A 94 19.35 -1.12 12.52
C LEU A 94 19.85 -0.91 11.10
N ALA A 95 19.11 -0.19 10.25
CA ALA A 95 19.51 0.04 8.86
C ALA A 95 20.88 0.72 8.74
N ASN A 96 21.23 1.59 9.71
CA ASN A 96 22.51 2.29 9.70
C ASN A 96 23.61 1.63 10.53
N ALA A 97 23.34 0.55 11.26
CA ALA A 97 24.33 -0.16 12.08
C ALA A 97 25.56 -0.58 11.26
N GLU A 98 26.76 -0.43 11.80
CA GLU A 98 27.90 -1.15 11.24
C GLU A 98 27.81 -2.64 11.59
N GLU A 99 28.45 -3.49 10.80
CA GLU A 99 28.38 -4.95 10.94
C GLU A 99 28.71 -5.42 12.37
N HIS A 100 29.75 -4.84 12.97
CA HIS A 100 30.20 -5.17 14.31
C HIS A 100 29.26 -4.66 15.43
N GLU A 101 28.33 -3.77 15.12
CA GLU A 101 27.38 -3.18 16.07
C GLU A 101 26.00 -3.86 16.03
N LEU A 102 25.72 -4.62 14.97
CA LEU A 102 24.39 -5.16 14.70
C LEU A 102 23.85 -6.00 15.87
N GLN A 103 24.66 -6.91 16.41
CA GLN A 103 24.25 -7.74 17.55
C GLN A 103 23.97 -6.90 18.80
N LYS A 104 24.78 -5.88 19.06
CA LYS A 104 24.60 -4.98 20.21
C LYS A 104 23.27 -4.23 20.09
N ILE A 105 22.99 -3.64 18.93
CA ILE A 105 21.75 -2.89 18.68
C ILE A 105 20.53 -3.79 18.83
N ILE A 106 20.56 -5.02 18.30
CA ILE A 106 19.45 -5.96 18.45
C ILE A 106 19.19 -6.28 19.94
N ASN A 107 20.25 -6.48 20.74
CA ASN A 107 20.10 -6.73 22.18
C ASN A 107 19.50 -5.52 22.91
N GLU A 108 19.91 -4.30 22.54
CA GLU A 108 19.36 -3.07 23.10
C GLU A 108 17.87 -2.90 22.75
N ILE A 109 17.48 -3.20 21.51
CA ILE A 109 16.07 -3.19 21.09
C ILE A 109 15.29 -4.24 21.89
N CYS A 110 15.82 -5.45 22.03
CA CYS A 110 15.16 -6.50 22.82
C CYS A 110 14.88 -6.05 24.26
N GLN A 111 15.85 -5.37 24.89
CA GLN A 111 15.70 -4.86 26.25
C GLN A 111 14.69 -3.72 26.32
N LYS A 112 14.84 -2.68 25.47
CA LYS A 112 13.98 -1.49 25.50
C LYS A 112 12.53 -1.80 25.15
N ALA A 113 12.30 -2.72 24.21
CA ALA A 113 10.97 -3.12 23.77
C ALA A 113 10.43 -4.35 24.51
N ALA A 114 11.12 -4.81 25.58
CA ALA A 114 10.74 -5.97 26.38
C ALA A 114 10.42 -7.23 25.54
N VAL A 115 11.24 -7.48 24.52
CA VAL A 115 11.06 -8.61 23.59
C VAL A 115 11.41 -9.92 24.29
N ASN A 116 10.44 -10.82 24.41
CA ASN A 116 10.72 -12.20 24.82
C ASN A 116 11.28 -12.99 23.64
N GLN A 117 12.54 -13.41 23.74
CA GLN A 117 13.21 -14.14 22.65
C GLN A 117 12.65 -15.54 22.40
N HIS A 118 11.97 -16.14 23.39
CA HIS A 118 11.38 -17.48 23.33
C HIS A 118 9.99 -17.50 22.68
N THR A 119 9.40 -16.33 22.43
CA THR A 119 8.15 -16.24 21.68
C THR A 119 8.40 -16.55 20.20
N ASP A 120 7.51 -17.32 19.59
CA ASP A 120 7.45 -17.48 18.14
C ASP A 120 7.15 -16.15 17.45
N ALA A 121 7.69 -15.98 16.23
CA ALA A 121 7.43 -14.83 15.39
C ALA A 121 6.80 -15.26 14.08
N SER A 122 5.86 -14.45 13.58
CA SER A 122 5.17 -14.67 12.31
C SER A 122 5.25 -13.39 11.48
N VAL A 123 5.71 -13.52 10.24
CA VAL A 123 5.88 -12.38 9.33
C VAL A 123 5.23 -12.67 7.97
N PHE A 124 4.40 -11.76 7.49
CA PHE A 124 3.85 -11.83 6.13
C PHE A 124 4.66 -10.93 5.21
N ILE A 125 4.95 -11.39 4.00
CA ILE A 125 5.74 -10.64 3.02
C ILE A 125 4.94 -10.53 1.73
N GLY A 126 5.00 -9.35 1.11
CA GLY A 126 4.41 -9.10 -0.19
C GLY A 126 5.25 -8.09 -0.96
N ARG A 127 5.12 -8.08 -2.28
CA ARG A 127 5.92 -7.22 -3.15
C ARG A 127 5.15 -6.72 -4.38
N ASP A 128 5.57 -5.57 -4.90
CA ASP A 128 5.11 -5.06 -6.20
C ASP A 128 5.85 -5.70 -7.39
N THR A 129 5.62 -5.17 -8.60
CA THR A 129 6.18 -5.67 -9.86
C THR A 129 7.58 -5.15 -10.20
N ARG A 130 8.26 -4.41 -9.31
CA ARG A 130 9.60 -3.89 -9.63
C ARG A 130 10.57 -5.04 -9.89
N PRO A 131 11.49 -4.93 -10.86
CA PRO A 131 12.45 -5.99 -11.16
C PRO A 131 13.33 -6.39 -9.96
N SER A 132 13.61 -5.45 -9.06
CA SER A 132 14.41 -5.69 -7.85
C SER A 132 13.62 -6.33 -6.70
N SER A 133 12.28 -6.33 -6.76
CA SER A 133 11.42 -6.69 -5.63
C SER A 133 11.57 -8.15 -5.18
N GLU A 134 11.76 -9.10 -6.11
CA GLU A 134 11.95 -10.51 -5.77
C GLU A 134 13.23 -10.73 -4.96
N LYS A 135 14.35 -10.18 -5.43
CA LYS A 135 15.63 -10.27 -4.72
C LYS A 135 15.56 -9.60 -3.35
N LEU A 136 14.96 -8.42 -3.27
CA LEU A 136 14.86 -7.65 -2.02
C LEU A 136 13.94 -8.32 -1.00
N ALA A 137 12.85 -8.96 -1.45
CA ALA A 137 12.01 -9.80 -0.60
C ALA A 137 12.80 -10.99 -0.03
N GLN A 138 13.66 -11.62 -0.83
CA GLN A 138 14.54 -12.69 -0.35
C GLN A 138 15.51 -12.19 0.72
N SER A 139 16.13 -11.01 0.56
CA SER A 139 17.00 -10.44 1.59
C SER A 139 16.26 -10.22 2.91
N ALA A 140 14.99 -9.79 2.88
CA ALA A 140 14.16 -9.70 4.08
C ALA A 140 13.85 -11.08 4.71
N ILE A 141 13.58 -12.09 3.88
CA ILE A 141 13.39 -13.49 4.32
C ILE A 141 14.64 -14.03 5.03
N ASP A 142 15.83 -13.74 4.51
CA ASP A 142 17.09 -14.14 5.12
C ASP A 142 17.21 -13.54 6.53
N GLY A 143 16.85 -12.27 6.70
CA GLY A 143 16.77 -11.60 8.00
C GLY A 143 15.79 -12.27 8.96
N ILE A 144 14.58 -12.59 8.48
CA ILE A 144 13.56 -13.28 9.29
C ILE A 144 14.08 -14.64 9.78
N SER A 145 14.70 -15.39 8.87
CA SER A 145 15.17 -16.75 9.12
C SER A 145 16.29 -16.79 10.16
N VAL A 146 17.20 -15.82 10.13
CA VAL A 146 18.32 -15.71 11.09
C VAL A 146 17.86 -15.59 12.55
N LEU A 147 16.71 -14.94 12.79
CA LEU A 147 16.13 -14.81 14.14
C LEU A 147 15.09 -15.88 14.47
N GLY A 148 14.96 -16.90 13.61
CA GLY A 148 14.03 -18.02 13.77
C GLY A 148 12.57 -17.63 13.59
N GLY A 149 12.28 -16.55 12.85
CA GLY A 149 10.90 -16.19 12.54
C GLY A 149 10.31 -17.09 11.46
N GLN A 150 9.02 -17.40 11.59
CA GLN A 150 8.24 -18.02 10.53
C GLN A 150 7.74 -16.95 9.58
N TYR A 151 7.66 -17.26 8.28
CA TYR A 151 7.12 -16.33 7.31
C TYR A 151 6.12 -16.97 6.34
N HIS A 152 5.28 -16.12 5.76
CA HIS A 152 4.45 -16.44 4.61
C HIS A 152 4.68 -15.40 3.52
N ASP A 153 5.20 -15.83 2.36
CA ASP A 153 5.36 -14.97 1.19
C ASP A 153 4.11 -15.04 0.31
N TYR A 154 3.34 -13.94 0.26
CA TYR A 154 2.19 -13.80 -0.63
C TYR A 154 2.59 -13.47 -2.08
N GLY A 155 3.88 -13.23 -2.34
CA GLY A 155 4.38 -12.91 -3.65
C GLY A 155 3.93 -11.54 -4.14
N LEU A 156 3.50 -11.48 -5.40
CA LEU A 156 3.01 -10.27 -6.04
C LEU A 156 1.65 -9.87 -5.46
N VAL A 157 1.59 -8.72 -4.78
CA VAL A 157 0.36 -8.16 -4.16
C VAL A 157 0.39 -6.64 -4.19
N THR A 158 -0.79 -6.00 -4.19
CA THR A 158 -0.89 -4.56 -3.91
C THR A 158 -0.54 -4.27 -2.45
N THR A 159 -0.14 -3.03 -2.13
CA THR A 159 0.06 -2.62 -0.73
C THR A 159 -1.21 -2.87 0.11
N PRO A 160 -2.42 -2.44 -0.30
CA PRO A 160 -3.64 -2.69 0.48
C PRO A 160 -3.97 -4.17 0.71
N GLN A 161 -3.63 -5.06 -0.23
CA GLN A 161 -3.84 -6.50 -0.05
C GLN A 161 -2.99 -7.05 1.11
N LEU A 162 -1.71 -6.67 1.21
CA LEU A 162 -0.87 -7.14 2.32
C LEU A 162 -1.37 -6.63 3.67
N HIS A 163 -1.76 -5.35 3.74
CA HIS A 163 -2.39 -4.77 4.94
C HIS A 163 -3.65 -5.55 5.36
N TYR A 164 -4.51 -5.90 4.39
CA TYR A 164 -5.70 -6.71 4.64
C TYR A 164 -5.36 -8.09 5.21
N MET A 165 -4.37 -8.78 4.65
CA MET A 165 -4.01 -10.14 5.08
C MET A 165 -3.41 -10.15 6.51
N VAL A 166 -2.59 -9.16 6.85
CA VAL A 166 -2.07 -8.96 8.21
C VAL A 166 -3.22 -8.73 9.20
N CYS A 167 -4.13 -7.80 8.91
CA CYS A 167 -5.29 -7.54 9.76
C CYS A 167 -6.18 -8.79 9.93
N CYS A 168 -6.45 -9.53 8.86
CA CYS A 168 -7.26 -10.74 8.91
C CYS A 168 -6.64 -11.83 9.77
N GLN A 169 -5.32 -12.02 9.67
CA GLN A 169 -4.58 -13.00 10.47
C GLN A 169 -4.66 -12.67 11.96
N ASN A 170 -4.40 -11.42 12.34
CA ASN A 170 -4.36 -11.01 13.74
C ASN A 170 -5.75 -10.87 14.39
N THR A 171 -6.77 -10.61 13.57
CA THR A 171 -8.18 -10.64 14.02
C THR A 171 -8.78 -12.04 14.01
N GLN A 172 -7.97 -13.09 13.77
CA GLN A 172 -8.40 -14.49 13.73
C GLN A 172 -9.59 -14.73 12.79
N GLY A 173 -9.58 -14.05 11.65
CA GLY A 173 -10.65 -14.15 10.65
C GLY A 173 -11.85 -13.24 10.86
N GLN A 174 -11.94 -12.49 11.97
CA GLN A 174 -13.09 -11.59 12.22
C GLN A 174 -13.18 -10.46 11.19
N TYR A 175 -12.04 -9.93 10.72
CA TYR A 175 -12.05 -8.92 9.65
C TYR A 175 -12.29 -9.54 8.27
N GLY A 176 -11.93 -10.80 8.05
CA GLY A 176 -12.03 -11.50 6.77
C GLY A 176 -11.04 -12.67 6.67
N LYS A 177 -11.05 -13.39 5.54
CA LYS A 177 -10.10 -14.48 5.28
C LYS A 177 -8.76 -13.90 4.82
N ALA A 178 -7.65 -14.28 5.46
CA ALA A 178 -6.29 -13.82 5.14
C ALA A 178 -5.73 -14.43 3.83
N THR A 179 -6.44 -14.26 2.72
CA THR A 179 -6.05 -14.71 1.39
C THR A 179 -6.43 -13.66 0.34
N LEU A 180 -5.82 -13.74 -0.85
CA LEU A 180 -6.20 -12.91 -2.01
C LEU A 180 -7.67 -13.10 -2.40
N GLU A 181 -8.12 -14.35 -2.45
CA GLU A 181 -9.54 -14.67 -2.68
C GLU A 181 -10.44 -14.00 -1.63
N GLY A 182 -10.08 -14.06 -0.35
CA GLY A 182 -10.84 -13.41 0.72
C GLY A 182 -10.93 -11.88 0.54
N TYR A 183 -9.86 -11.25 0.05
CA TYR A 183 -9.85 -9.83 -0.30
C TYR A 183 -10.84 -9.54 -1.44
N TYR A 184 -10.78 -10.31 -2.53
CA TYR A 184 -11.67 -10.16 -3.68
C TYR A 184 -13.14 -10.38 -3.30
N GLU A 185 -13.44 -11.46 -2.59
CA GLU A 185 -14.79 -11.78 -2.14
C GLU A 185 -15.36 -10.69 -1.23
N LYS A 186 -14.60 -10.24 -0.23
CA LYS A 186 -15.07 -9.24 0.74
C LYS A 186 -15.43 -7.93 0.05
N LEU A 187 -14.53 -7.41 -0.78
CA LEU A 187 -14.75 -6.13 -1.46
C LEU A 187 -15.84 -6.22 -2.52
N SER A 188 -15.80 -7.24 -3.39
CA SER A 188 -16.79 -7.39 -4.44
C SER A 188 -18.19 -7.64 -3.90
N LYS A 189 -18.33 -8.41 -2.81
CA LYS A 189 -19.63 -8.64 -2.15
C LYS A 189 -20.21 -7.34 -1.58
N ALA A 190 -19.39 -6.55 -0.88
CA ALA A 190 -19.83 -5.27 -0.33
C ALA A 190 -20.23 -4.29 -1.45
N PHE A 191 -19.42 -4.20 -2.51
CA PHE A 191 -19.70 -3.36 -3.67
C PHE A 191 -20.99 -3.79 -4.40
N THR A 192 -21.17 -5.10 -4.63
CA THR A 192 -22.37 -5.66 -5.26
C THR A 192 -23.63 -5.28 -4.48
N GLU A 193 -23.58 -5.35 -3.14
CA GLU A 193 -24.72 -5.00 -2.30
C GLU A 193 -25.04 -3.49 -2.35
N LEU A 194 -24.02 -2.64 -2.39
CA LEU A 194 -24.20 -1.19 -2.52
C LEU A 194 -24.86 -0.81 -3.85
N ILE A 195 -24.46 -1.43 -4.97
CA ILE A 195 -25.00 -1.04 -6.28
C ILE A 195 -26.43 -1.54 -6.53
N LYS A 196 -26.88 -2.61 -5.87
CA LYS A 196 -28.28 -3.08 -5.96
C LYS A 196 -29.28 -2.01 -5.52
N GLN A 197 -28.90 -1.18 -4.55
CA GLN A 197 -29.75 -0.13 -4.00
C GLN A 197 -29.82 1.12 -4.89
N SER A 198 -29.03 1.17 -5.96
CA SER A 198 -28.96 2.28 -6.91
C SER A 198 -29.18 1.76 -8.33
N PRO A 199 -30.43 1.47 -8.74
CA PRO A 199 -30.71 1.02 -10.09
C PRO A 199 -30.18 2.04 -11.10
N SER A 200 -29.40 1.56 -12.07
CA SER A 200 -28.77 2.41 -13.07
C SER A 200 -29.84 3.19 -13.83
N SER A 201 -29.80 4.52 -13.73
CA SER A 201 -30.61 5.41 -14.53
C SER A 201 -30.07 5.44 -15.96
N GLY A 202 -30.53 4.52 -16.81
CA GLY A 202 -30.45 4.61 -18.27
C GLY A 202 -29.34 3.82 -18.99
N GLU A 203 -28.18 3.59 -18.38
CA GLU A 203 -27.14 2.73 -18.97
C GLU A 203 -27.19 1.30 -18.40
N SER A 204 -27.24 0.31 -19.30
CA SER A 204 -27.24 -1.11 -18.93
C SER A 204 -25.91 -1.58 -18.34
N GLN A 205 -24.80 -0.86 -18.60
CA GLN A 205 -23.45 -1.19 -18.14
C GLN A 205 -22.69 0.06 -17.69
N ARG A 206 -21.99 -0.04 -16.55
CA ARG A 206 -21.14 1.00 -15.98
C ARG A 206 -19.71 0.77 -16.45
N HIS A 207 -19.23 1.63 -17.33
CA HIS A 207 -17.87 1.56 -17.84
C HIS A 207 -16.90 2.37 -16.96
N LEU A 208 -15.68 1.87 -16.83
CA LEU A 208 -14.56 2.58 -16.24
C LEU A 208 -13.26 2.19 -16.95
N LYS A 209 -12.55 3.19 -17.48
CA LYS A 209 -11.18 2.99 -17.98
C LYS A 209 -10.18 3.26 -16.86
N ILE A 210 -9.25 2.32 -16.66
CA ILE A 210 -8.32 2.34 -15.53
C ILE A 210 -6.89 2.31 -16.06
N ASP A 211 -6.17 3.40 -15.88
CA ASP A 211 -4.72 3.45 -16.01
C ASP A 211 -4.07 2.80 -14.78
N CYS A 212 -3.45 1.65 -14.98
CA CYS A 212 -2.87 0.85 -13.90
C CYS A 212 -1.39 1.16 -13.65
N ALA A 213 -0.87 2.27 -14.19
CA ALA A 213 0.49 2.77 -14.00
C ALA A 213 1.62 1.79 -14.38
N ASN A 214 1.33 0.79 -15.21
CA ASN A 214 2.20 -0.35 -15.47
C ASN A 214 2.59 -1.14 -14.20
N GLY A 215 1.76 -1.04 -13.15
CA GLY A 215 2.02 -1.58 -11.82
C GLY A 215 1.17 -2.79 -11.46
N ILE A 216 1.34 -3.24 -10.21
CA ILE A 216 0.72 -4.47 -9.68
C ILE A 216 -0.82 -4.43 -9.69
N GLY A 217 -1.40 -3.22 -9.68
CA GLY A 217 -2.84 -3.01 -9.76
C GLY A 217 -3.48 -3.62 -11.01
N ALA A 218 -2.77 -3.65 -12.15
CA ALA A 218 -3.28 -4.27 -13.38
C ALA A 218 -3.54 -5.77 -13.20
N LEU A 219 -2.52 -6.48 -12.71
CA LEU A 219 -2.58 -7.92 -12.44
C LEU A 219 -3.71 -8.24 -11.46
N LYS A 220 -3.80 -7.47 -10.37
CA LYS A 220 -4.75 -7.74 -9.28
C LYS A 220 -6.18 -7.35 -9.60
N LEU A 221 -6.41 -6.34 -10.43
CA LEU A 221 -7.74 -6.09 -10.98
C LEU A 221 -8.18 -7.17 -11.96
N SER A 222 -7.28 -7.67 -12.81
CA SER A 222 -7.62 -8.78 -13.71
C SER A 222 -7.99 -10.06 -12.94
N GLU A 223 -7.27 -10.37 -11.85
CA GLU A 223 -7.63 -11.45 -10.93
C GLU A 223 -8.97 -11.22 -10.21
N MET A 224 -9.30 -9.96 -9.89
CA MET A 224 -10.53 -9.58 -9.18
C MET A 224 -11.75 -9.49 -10.10
N GLU A 225 -11.57 -9.29 -11.41
CA GLU A 225 -12.64 -9.07 -12.39
C GLU A 225 -13.75 -10.13 -12.34
N PRO A 226 -13.47 -11.45 -12.22
CA PRO A 226 -14.52 -12.47 -12.12
C PRO A 226 -15.43 -12.35 -10.89
N TYR A 227 -14.99 -11.63 -9.85
CA TYR A 227 -15.76 -11.40 -8.64
C TYR A 227 -16.69 -10.18 -8.76
N LEU A 228 -16.50 -9.33 -9.78
CA LEU A 228 -17.30 -8.12 -9.96
C LEU A 228 -18.67 -8.42 -10.59
N PRO A 229 -19.70 -7.59 -10.30
CA PRO A 229 -20.99 -7.65 -10.99
C PRO A 229 -20.83 -7.45 -12.50
N LYS A 230 -21.63 -8.18 -13.30
CA LYS A 230 -21.59 -8.13 -14.78
C LYS A 230 -21.94 -6.75 -15.36
N GLU A 231 -22.64 -5.93 -14.57
CA GLU A 231 -23.00 -4.56 -14.90
C GLU A 231 -21.81 -3.62 -14.81
N VAL A 232 -20.68 -4.02 -14.22
CA VAL A 232 -19.46 -3.22 -14.13
C VAL A 232 -18.43 -3.74 -15.11
N LEU A 233 -18.12 -2.90 -16.09
CA LEU A 233 -17.11 -3.18 -17.10
C LEU A 233 -15.88 -2.31 -16.85
N ILE A 234 -14.77 -2.95 -16.51
CA ILE A 234 -13.47 -2.31 -16.35
C ILE A 234 -12.63 -2.53 -17.61
N HIS A 235 -11.89 -1.50 -18.01
CA HIS A 235 -10.96 -1.57 -19.13
C HIS A 235 -9.58 -1.16 -18.62
N LEU A 236 -8.67 -2.12 -18.56
CA LEU A 236 -7.32 -1.90 -18.02
C LEU A 236 -6.39 -1.37 -19.11
N TYR A 237 -5.67 -0.32 -18.79
CA TYR A 237 -4.63 0.31 -19.60
C TYR A 237 -3.35 0.41 -18.79
N ASN A 238 -2.20 0.53 -19.46
CA ASN A 238 -0.88 0.57 -18.83
C ASN A 238 -0.74 -0.60 -17.83
N ASP A 239 -0.75 -1.82 -18.35
CA ASP A 239 -0.79 -3.07 -17.59
C ASP A 239 0.61 -3.65 -17.27
N GLY A 240 1.68 -2.95 -17.66
CA GLY A 240 3.06 -3.38 -17.45
C GLY A 240 3.64 -4.21 -18.59
N THR A 241 2.89 -4.46 -19.67
CA THR A 241 3.38 -5.29 -20.79
C THR A 241 4.25 -4.54 -21.81
N LYS A 242 4.14 -3.19 -21.88
CA LYS A 242 4.75 -2.38 -22.95
C LYS A 242 5.70 -1.29 -22.47
N GLU A 243 5.41 -0.68 -21.33
CA GLU A 243 6.07 0.52 -20.83
C GLU A 243 6.46 0.31 -19.37
N LYS A 244 7.38 1.15 -18.87
CA LYS A 244 7.90 1.04 -17.51
C LYS A 244 6.90 1.49 -16.45
N LEU A 245 7.08 0.97 -15.24
CA LEU A 245 6.33 1.36 -14.05
C LEU A 245 6.32 2.88 -13.87
N ASN A 246 5.13 3.47 -13.66
CA ASN A 246 4.87 4.90 -13.45
C ASN A 246 5.40 5.83 -14.58
N HIS A 247 5.79 5.30 -15.74
CA HIS A 247 6.39 6.12 -16.79
C HIS A 247 5.33 6.87 -17.60
N LEU A 248 5.22 8.19 -17.38
CA LEU A 248 4.25 9.07 -18.04
C LEU A 248 2.78 8.64 -17.86
N CYS A 249 2.50 7.92 -16.78
CA CYS A 249 1.19 7.40 -16.40
C CYS A 249 1.10 7.26 -14.87
N GLY A 250 -0.08 6.91 -14.38
CA GLY A 250 -0.36 6.70 -12.97
C GLY A 250 -0.85 7.94 -12.22
N ALA A 251 -1.35 7.71 -11.02
CA ALA A 251 -2.06 8.73 -10.24
C ALA A 251 -1.20 9.96 -9.94
N ASP A 252 0.09 9.77 -9.64
CA ASP A 252 1.03 10.85 -9.36
C ASP A 252 1.27 11.72 -10.60
N PHE A 253 1.54 11.09 -11.75
CA PHE A 253 1.70 11.79 -13.03
C PHE A 253 0.47 12.61 -13.38
N VAL A 254 -0.73 12.02 -13.30
CA VAL A 254 -1.98 12.70 -13.63
C VAL A 254 -2.26 13.85 -12.66
N LYS A 255 -2.01 13.66 -11.36
CA LYS A 255 -2.19 14.71 -10.35
C LYS A 255 -1.24 15.89 -10.57
N VAL A 256 0.03 15.63 -10.83
CA VAL A 256 1.07 16.66 -10.98
C VAL A 256 0.93 17.41 -12.31
N HIS A 257 0.70 16.68 -13.41
CA HIS A 257 0.67 17.27 -14.74
C HIS A 257 -0.72 17.68 -15.23
N GLN A 258 -1.78 17.28 -14.53
CA GLN A 258 -3.18 17.58 -14.85
C GLN A 258 -3.51 17.34 -16.33
N LYS A 259 -3.14 16.17 -16.82
CA LYS A 259 -3.38 15.73 -18.20
C LYS A 259 -3.56 14.21 -18.26
N PRO A 260 -4.10 13.66 -19.36
CA PRO A 260 -4.25 12.22 -19.52
C PRO A 260 -2.91 11.46 -19.45
N PRO A 261 -2.89 10.23 -18.90
CA PRO A 261 -1.71 9.38 -18.94
C PRO A 261 -1.43 8.92 -20.37
N ARG A 262 -0.15 8.67 -20.67
CA ARG A 262 0.26 8.09 -21.96
C ARG A 262 -0.36 6.69 -22.10
N GLY A 263 -0.81 6.36 -23.32
CA GLY A 263 -1.36 5.03 -23.64
C GLY A 263 -2.85 4.87 -23.37
N LEU A 264 -3.50 5.86 -22.72
CA LEU A 264 -4.95 5.87 -22.52
C LEU A 264 -5.62 6.74 -23.59
N ASP A 265 -6.50 6.13 -24.39
CA ASP A 265 -7.38 6.85 -25.31
C ASP A 265 -8.66 7.26 -24.58
N MET A 266 -8.93 8.57 -24.51
CA MET A 266 -10.07 9.15 -23.82
C MET A 266 -11.02 9.80 -24.81
N LYS A 267 -12.32 9.44 -24.75
CA LYS A 267 -13.37 10.19 -25.44
C LYS A 267 -14.02 11.20 -24.49
N PRO A 268 -14.65 12.26 -25.02
CA PRO A 268 -15.33 13.24 -24.19
C PRO A 268 -16.34 12.62 -23.22
N ASN A 269 -16.28 13.07 -21.98
CA ASN A 269 -17.10 12.69 -20.83
C ASN A 269 -16.97 11.21 -20.40
N GLU A 270 -16.00 10.45 -20.92
CA GLU A 270 -15.72 9.12 -20.40
C GLU A 270 -15.07 9.20 -19.02
N ARG A 271 -15.56 8.38 -18.09
CA ARG A 271 -14.99 8.29 -16.74
C ARG A 271 -13.72 7.45 -16.76
N CYS A 272 -12.64 8.03 -16.28
CA CYS A 272 -11.34 7.38 -16.14
C CYS A 272 -10.80 7.51 -14.72
N CYS A 273 -9.90 6.61 -14.34
CA CYS A 273 -9.07 6.76 -13.16
C CYS A 273 -7.66 6.21 -13.39
N SER A 274 -6.73 6.64 -12.54
CA SER A 274 -5.36 6.10 -12.48
C SER A 274 -5.08 5.57 -11.07
N PHE A 275 -4.45 4.41 -11.00
CA PHE A 275 -3.72 3.96 -9.81
C PHE A 275 -2.28 4.48 -9.83
N ASP A 276 -1.58 4.41 -8.70
CA ASP A 276 -0.12 4.42 -8.67
C ASP A 276 0.46 3.00 -8.66
N GLY A 277 1.79 2.89 -8.68
CA GLY A 277 2.50 1.62 -8.92
C GLY A 277 2.16 0.46 -7.99
N ASP A 278 1.83 0.71 -6.72
CA ASP A 278 1.41 -0.30 -5.72
C ASP A 278 -0.09 -0.29 -5.40
N ALA A 279 -0.87 0.50 -6.15
CA ALA A 279 -2.30 0.67 -6.05
C ALA A 279 -2.78 1.10 -4.65
N ASP A 280 -2.01 1.96 -3.96
CA ASP A 280 -2.43 2.60 -2.70
C ASP A 280 -2.97 4.02 -2.90
N ARG A 281 -2.90 4.57 -4.12
CA ARG A 281 -3.50 5.85 -4.53
C ARG A 281 -4.42 5.68 -5.72
N ILE A 282 -5.45 6.54 -5.77
CA ILE A 282 -6.35 6.67 -6.91
C ILE A 282 -6.68 8.14 -7.17
N VAL A 283 -6.75 8.52 -8.44
CA VAL A 283 -7.36 9.78 -8.91
C VAL A 283 -8.33 9.46 -10.04
N TYR A 284 -9.44 10.19 -10.10
CA TYR A 284 -10.38 10.15 -11.22
C TYR A 284 -10.18 11.35 -12.13
N TYR A 285 -10.63 11.24 -13.36
CA TYR A 285 -10.61 12.35 -14.32
C TYR A 285 -11.50 12.05 -15.53
N TYR A 286 -11.77 13.09 -16.31
CA TYR A 286 -12.41 13.01 -17.61
C TYR A 286 -11.97 14.21 -18.45
N GLU A 287 -12.15 14.13 -19.77
CA GLU A 287 -12.09 15.29 -20.66
C GLU A 287 -13.50 15.70 -21.03
N ASP A 288 -13.82 17.00 -21.01
CA ASP A 288 -15.15 17.45 -21.44
C ASP A 288 -15.30 17.49 -22.96
N ALA A 289 -16.50 17.86 -23.45
CA ALA A 289 -16.79 17.98 -24.88
C ALA A 289 -15.94 19.03 -25.62
N THR A 290 -15.26 19.92 -24.90
CA THR A 290 -14.35 20.93 -25.45
C THR A 290 -12.89 20.48 -25.44
N GLY A 291 -12.61 19.29 -24.89
CA GLY A 291 -11.25 18.76 -24.72
C GLY A 291 -10.54 19.30 -23.48
N HIS A 292 -11.24 19.93 -22.54
CA HIS A 292 -10.63 20.38 -21.29
C HIS A 292 -10.51 19.21 -20.31
N PHE A 293 -9.32 19.03 -19.72
CA PHE A 293 -9.06 17.97 -18.75
C PHE A 293 -9.53 18.35 -17.34
N HIS A 294 -10.37 17.52 -16.74
CA HIS A 294 -10.93 17.74 -15.40
C HIS A 294 -10.42 16.69 -14.42
N LEU A 295 -9.56 17.11 -13.49
CA LEU A 295 -9.07 16.25 -12.40
C LEU A 295 -10.11 16.09 -11.29
N ILE A 296 -10.23 14.87 -10.78
CA ILE A 296 -10.99 14.49 -9.57
C ILE A 296 -10.01 13.79 -8.61
N ASP A 297 -9.32 14.61 -7.81
CA ASP A 297 -8.32 14.15 -6.84
C ASP A 297 -8.93 13.77 -5.49
N GLY A 298 -8.05 13.49 -4.51
CA GLY A 298 -8.43 13.03 -3.18
C GLY A 298 -9.42 13.94 -2.47
N ASP A 299 -9.36 15.27 -2.66
CA ASP A 299 -10.31 16.20 -2.04
C ASP A 299 -11.72 16.03 -2.63
N LYS A 300 -11.84 15.90 -3.95
CA LYS A 300 -13.13 15.66 -4.58
C LYS A 300 -13.70 14.29 -4.20
N ILE A 301 -12.85 13.26 -4.07
CA ILE A 301 -13.26 11.94 -3.60
C ILE A 301 -13.75 12.00 -2.14
N ALA A 302 -12.99 12.64 -1.25
CA ALA A 302 -13.38 12.81 0.16
C ALA A 302 -14.70 13.58 0.30
N THR A 303 -14.87 14.65 -0.49
CA THR A 303 -16.10 15.43 -0.53
C THR A 303 -17.27 14.58 -1.02
N LEU A 304 -17.10 13.82 -2.11
CA LEU A 304 -18.13 12.94 -2.66
C LEU A 304 -18.59 11.88 -1.64
N ILE A 305 -17.64 11.22 -0.96
CA ILE A 305 -17.95 10.24 0.10
C ILE A 305 -18.72 10.92 1.24
N SER A 306 -18.32 12.14 1.61
CA SER A 306 -18.97 12.90 2.69
C SER A 306 -20.42 13.28 2.34
N ILE A 307 -20.68 13.68 1.09
CA ILE A 307 -22.05 13.91 0.58
C ILE A 307 -22.86 12.62 0.73
N PHE A 308 -22.34 11.51 0.19
CA PHE A 308 -23.03 10.23 0.20
C PHE A 308 -23.39 9.75 1.61
N LEU A 309 -22.42 9.78 2.54
CA LEU A 309 -22.65 9.37 3.93
C LEU A 309 -23.66 10.29 4.64
N LYS A 310 -23.58 11.61 4.42
CA LYS A 310 -24.52 12.56 5.01
C LYS A 310 -25.95 12.33 4.52
N GLU A 311 -26.13 12.06 3.23
CA GLU A 311 -27.44 11.72 2.65
C GLU A 311 -27.99 10.42 3.24
N LEU A 312 -27.16 9.40 3.44
CA LEU A 312 -27.58 8.15 4.09
C LEU A 312 -28.01 8.37 5.53
N LEU A 313 -27.25 9.13 6.31
CA LEU A 313 -27.58 9.45 7.70
C LEU A 313 -28.90 10.21 7.81
N ALA A 314 -29.12 11.18 6.90
CA ALA A 314 -30.39 11.90 6.82
C ALA A 314 -31.57 10.96 6.53
N LYS A 315 -31.40 10.00 5.60
CA LYS A 315 -32.45 9.02 5.25
C LYS A 315 -32.84 8.11 6.42
N VAL A 316 -31.88 7.73 7.28
CA VAL A 316 -32.15 6.89 8.46
C VAL A 316 -32.46 7.70 9.73
N GLY A 317 -32.55 9.03 9.63
CA GLY A 317 -32.82 9.91 10.76
C GLY A 317 -31.76 9.88 11.86
N GLN A 318 -30.51 9.54 11.51
CA GLN A 318 -29.40 9.43 12.47
C GLN A 318 -28.55 10.70 12.46
N ALA A 319 -28.15 11.16 13.65
CA ALA A 319 -27.25 12.29 13.83
C ALA A 319 -25.90 11.77 14.34
N LEU A 320 -25.04 11.32 13.43
CA LEU A 320 -23.64 11.04 13.75
C LEU A 320 -22.78 12.27 13.47
N LYS A 321 -21.79 12.50 14.33
CA LYS A 321 -20.76 13.51 14.07
C LYS A 321 -19.86 12.99 12.95
N MET A 322 -19.76 13.78 11.89
CA MET A 322 -18.82 13.55 10.80
C MET A 322 -17.71 14.59 10.89
N ALA A 323 -16.51 14.20 10.46
CA ALA A 323 -15.37 15.09 10.30
C ALA A 323 -14.57 14.64 9.09
N VAL A 324 -14.04 15.58 8.32
CA VAL A 324 -13.14 15.30 7.19
C VAL A 324 -11.74 15.81 7.53
N VAL A 325 -10.76 14.91 7.48
CA VAL A 325 -9.36 15.26 7.77
C VAL A 325 -8.64 15.54 6.46
N GLN A 326 -8.04 16.72 6.36
CA GLN A 326 -7.26 17.16 5.21
C GLN A 326 -5.83 17.53 5.63
N THR A 327 -4.92 17.61 4.66
CA THR A 327 -3.58 18.16 4.86
C THR A 327 -3.51 19.57 4.26
N ALA A 328 -2.40 20.28 4.48
CA ALA A 328 -2.18 21.59 3.87
C ALA A 328 -2.17 21.60 2.34
N TYR A 329 -2.07 20.43 1.68
CA TYR A 329 -2.13 20.31 0.23
C TYR A 329 -3.56 20.34 -0.34
N ALA A 330 -4.58 20.31 0.52
CA ALA A 330 -5.96 20.39 0.08
C ALA A 330 -6.29 21.73 -0.57
N ASN A 331 -7.14 21.69 -1.60
CA ASN A 331 -7.64 22.92 -2.21
C ASN A 331 -8.55 23.66 -1.24
N GLY A 332 -8.28 24.94 -0.94
CA GLY A 332 -9.09 25.71 0.02
C GLY A 332 -10.58 25.83 -0.35
N SER A 333 -10.97 25.56 -1.60
CA SER A 333 -12.40 25.49 -1.97
C SER A 333 -13.07 24.18 -1.53
N SER A 334 -12.33 23.06 -1.44
CA SER A 334 -12.88 21.81 -0.88
C SER A 334 -13.13 21.97 0.62
N THR A 335 -12.18 22.56 1.36
CA THR A 335 -12.34 22.88 2.78
C THR A 335 -13.54 23.81 3.02
N ARG A 336 -13.65 24.92 2.26
CA ARG A 336 -14.82 25.81 2.36
C ARG A 336 -16.13 25.09 2.03
N TYR A 337 -16.15 24.22 1.02
CA TYR A 337 -17.35 23.45 0.70
C TYR A 337 -17.76 22.52 1.85
N LEU A 338 -16.80 21.81 2.46
CA LEU A 338 -17.02 20.94 3.61
C LEU A 338 -17.59 21.73 4.81
N GLU A 339 -16.96 22.85 5.17
CA GLU A 339 -17.35 23.67 6.32
C GLU A 339 -18.64 24.46 6.08
N GLU A 340 -18.76 25.14 4.95
CA GLU A 340 -19.83 26.09 4.69
C GLU A 340 -21.07 25.44 4.09
N THR A 341 -20.91 24.40 3.26
CA THR A 341 -22.03 23.73 2.58
C THR A 341 -22.41 22.43 3.27
N LEU A 342 -21.45 21.53 3.49
CA LEU A 342 -21.73 20.25 4.13
C LEU A 342 -21.80 20.33 5.65
N LYS A 343 -21.28 21.38 6.29
CA LYS A 343 -21.30 21.52 7.75
C LYS A 343 -20.70 20.29 8.47
N VAL A 344 -19.60 19.76 7.94
CA VAL A 344 -18.85 18.60 8.48
C VAL A 344 -17.38 18.94 8.70
#